data_AF-K1RLT8-F1
#
_entry.id   AF-K1RLT8-F1
#
_cell.length_a   1.000
_cell.length_b   1.000
_cell.length_c   1.000
_cell.angle_alpha   90.00
_cell.angle_beta   90.00
_cell.angle_gamma   90.00
#
_symmetry.space_group_name_H-M   'P 1'
#
loop_
_entity.id
_entity.type
_entity.pdbx_description
1 polymer ?
#
loop_
_entity_poly.entity_id
_entity_poly.type
_entity_poly.pdbx_seq_one_letter_code
_entity_poly.pdbx_strand_id
1 'polypeptide(L)'
;MNPRALTLLDRLALVGSSGRGALEFRPDHSVVTRQDYADFEKLALEAERILDSDEYKGEGIEEFQDRGGSPGGARPKIFARYEGKEWLVKFRAKRDPQSIGVDEYRYSLLAKECGIEMPETRLFEDKYFGVERFDRTPQGKLHVVSVAGLIGADYRLPSIDYKHIFQVCAVLTHSVAELWKVYRLMAFNYLIG
;
A
#
# COMPACT_ATOMS: atom_id res chain seq x y z
N MET A 1 -14.31 -1.31 18.55
CA MET A 1 -15.39 -1.51 17.55
C MET A 1 -15.26 -2.91 16.93
N ASN A 2 -16.32 -3.69 16.68
CA ASN A 2 -16.16 -5.03 16.07
C ASN A 2 -15.88 -4.91 14.55
N PRO A 3 -14.68 -5.23 14.05
CA PRO A 3 -14.31 -5.02 12.64
C PRO A 3 -15.11 -5.88 11.65
N ARG A 4 -15.67 -7.00 12.13
CA ARG A 4 -16.50 -7.91 11.32
C ARG A 4 -17.94 -7.42 11.17
N ALA A 5 -18.39 -6.48 12.00
CA ALA A 5 -19.74 -5.89 11.94
C ALA A 5 -19.82 -4.64 11.05
N LEU A 6 -18.69 -4.14 10.54
CA LEU A 6 -18.64 -2.91 9.73
C LEU A 6 -19.20 -3.12 8.32
N THR A 7 -20.18 -2.29 7.97
CA THR A 7 -20.70 -2.19 6.61
C THR A 7 -19.68 -1.58 5.65
N LEU A 8 -19.96 -1.62 4.35
CA LEU A 8 -19.12 -0.95 3.35
C LEU A 8 -19.06 0.57 3.62
N LEU A 9 -20.18 1.20 3.97
CA LEU A 9 -20.24 2.63 4.25
C LEU A 9 -19.45 3.01 5.50
N ASP A 10 -19.50 2.18 6.56
CA ASP A 10 -18.69 2.40 7.77
C ASP A 10 -17.20 2.34 7.44
N ARG A 11 -16.79 1.39 6.61
CA ARG A 11 -15.39 1.27 6.16
C ARG A 11 -14.96 2.49 5.35
N LEU A 12 -15.83 3.00 4.48
CA LEU A 12 -15.55 4.23 3.73
C LEU A 12 -15.44 5.44 4.67
N ALA A 13 -16.31 5.58 5.66
CA ALA A 13 -16.22 6.65 6.66
C ALA A 13 -14.90 6.59 7.46
N LEU A 14 -14.42 5.38 7.80
CA LEU A 14 -13.12 5.17 8.46
C LEU A 14 -11.93 5.48 7.54
N VAL A 15 -12.04 5.22 6.23
CA VAL A 15 -11.05 5.67 5.24
C VAL A 15 -11.03 7.20 5.15
N GLY A 16 -12.21 7.83 5.21
CA GLY A 16 -12.38 9.27 5.33
C GLY A 16 -11.56 10.05 4.32
N SER A 17 -10.65 10.91 4.80
CA SER A 17 -9.74 11.69 3.96
C SER A 17 -8.33 11.10 3.84
N SER A 18 -7.98 10.05 4.57
CA SER A 18 -6.61 9.49 4.60
C SER A 18 -6.31 8.48 3.48
N GLY A 19 -7.36 8.00 2.80
CA GLY A 19 -7.31 6.95 1.79
C GLY A 19 -6.38 7.18 0.60
N ARG A 20 -6.20 6.12 -0.20
CA ARG A 20 -5.43 6.16 -1.45
C ARG A 20 -6.14 7.04 -2.48
N GLY A 21 -5.36 7.83 -3.20
CA GLY A 21 -5.83 8.75 -4.22
C GLY A 21 -6.39 10.04 -3.61
N ALA A 22 -7.34 10.64 -4.33
CA ALA A 22 -7.96 11.93 -3.99
C ALA A 22 -9.44 11.83 -3.61
N LEU A 23 -10.02 10.62 -3.56
CA LEU A 23 -11.40 10.44 -3.11
C LEU A 23 -11.46 10.54 -1.58
N GLU A 24 -12.43 11.30 -1.09
CA GLU A 24 -12.73 11.46 0.33
C GLU A 24 -14.18 11.08 0.61
N PHE A 25 -14.41 10.43 1.74
CA PHE A 25 -15.72 9.93 2.12
C PHE A 25 -16.24 10.67 3.34
N ARG A 26 -17.54 10.96 3.37
CA ARG A 26 -18.19 11.66 4.49
C ARG A 26 -19.37 10.86 5.07
N PRO A 27 -19.57 10.84 6.41
CA PRO A 27 -18.79 11.57 7.43
C PRO A 27 -17.35 11.06 7.56
N ASP A 28 -16.42 11.99 7.82
CA ASP A 28 -15.00 11.65 7.95
C ASP A 28 -14.73 11.16 9.38
N HIS A 29 -14.51 9.84 9.52
CA HIS A 29 -14.09 9.20 10.76
C HIS A 29 -12.63 8.73 10.67
N SER A 30 -11.88 9.18 9.66
CA SER A 30 -10.46 8.85 9.57
C SER A 30 -9.69 9.57 10.67
N VAL A 31 -8.86 8.81 11.37
CA VAL A 31 -7.86 9.39 12.25
C VAL A 31 -6.65 9.71 11.37
N VAL A 32 -6.25 10.99 11.36
CA VAL A 32 -4.97 11.39 10.78
C VAL A 32 -4.09 11.71 11.95
N THR A 33 -3.33 10.72 12.42
CA THR A 33 -2.35 10.97 13.48
C THR A 33 -1.35 12.01 13.00
N ARG A 34 -1.25 13.11 13.76
CA ARG A 34 -0.24 14.17 13.56
C ARG A 34 1.13 13.76 14.09
N GLN A 35 1.28 12.55 14.66
CA GLN A 35 2.58 12.09 15.11
C GLN A 35 3.48 11.78 13.91
N ASP A 36 4.60 12.47 13.85
CA ASP A 36 5.67 12.28 12.86
C ASP A 36 6.47 10.99 13.05
N TYR A 37 6.13 10.19 14.07
CA TYR A 37 6.78 8.90 14.32
C TYR A 37 5.76 7.86 14.75
N ALA A 38 5.87 6.66 14.18
CA ALA A 38 5.10 5.49 14.58
C ALA A 38 6.05 4.51 15.25
N ASP A 39 5.60 3.87 16.34
CA ASP A 39 6.33 2.75 16.93
C ASP A 39 6.16 1.53 16.02
N PHE A 40 7.06 1.38 15.05
CA PHE A 40 6.96 0.35 14.01
C PHE A 40 7.12 -1.05 14.60
N GLU A 41 7.93 -1.23 15.63
CA GLU A 41 8.11 -2.51 16.31
C GLU A 41 6.82 -2.94 17.00
N LYS A 42 6.17 -2.04 17.77
CA LYS A 42 4.87 -2.32 18.38
C LYS A 42 3.83 -2.70 17.31
N LEU A 43 3.75 -1.92 16.22
CA LEU A 43 2.79 -2.16 15.15
C LEU A 43 3.05 -3.46 14.39
N ALA A 44 4.32 -3.83 14.19
CA ALA A 44 4.70 -5.12 13.60
C ALA A 44 4.26 -6.29 14.49
N LEU A 45 4.53 -6.21 15.80
CA LEU A 45 4.10 -7.24 16.76
C LEU A 45 2.57 -7.37 16.80
N GLU A 46 1.84 -6.26 16.77
CA GLU A 46 0.38 -6.30 16.71
C GLU A 46 -0.13 -6.90 15.40
N ALA A 47 0.49 -6.56 14.26
CA ALA A 47 0.18 -7.19 12.97
C ALA A 47 0.38 -8.71 13.02
N GLU A 48 1.47 -9.20 13.60
CA GLU A 48 1.74 -10.63 13.76
C GLU A 48 0.64 -11.30 14.60
N ARG A 49 0.27 -10.70 15.75
CA ARG A 49 -0.79 -11.21 16.63
C ARG A 49 -2.17 -11.24 15.95
N ILE A 50 -2.48 -10.25 15.13
CA ILE A 50 -3.73 -10.19 14.36
C ILE A 50 -3.75 -11.28 13.29
N LEU A 51 -2.63 -11.55 12.63
CA LEU A 51 -2.53 -12.59 11.61
C LEU A 51 -2.47 -14.02 12.20
N ASP A 52 -2.07 -14.16 13.46
CA ASP A 52 -1.96 -15.45 14.15
C ASP A 52 -3.23 -15.90 14.88
N SER A 53 -4.16 -15.00 15.18
CA SER A 53 -5.35 -15.30 15.97
C SER A 53 -6.64 -14.96 15.24
N ASP A 54 -7.54 -15.95 15.13
CA ASP A 54 -8.92 -15.73 14.68
C ASP A 54 -9.76 -14.97 15.73
N GLU A 55 -9.27 -14.88 16.97
CA GLU A 55 -9.88 -14.20 18.12
C GLU A 55 -8.95 -13.13 18.71
N TYR A 56 -8.44 -12.23 17.88
CA TYR A 56 -7.69 -11.08 18.36
C TYR A 56 -8.57 -10.12 19.18
N LYS A 57 -8.18 -9.84 20.44
CA LYS A 57 -8.90 -8.95 21.38
C LYS A 57 -8.12 -7.68 21.76
N GLY A 58 -6.98 -7.41 21.10
CA GLY A 58 -6.19 -6.21 21.35
C GLY A 58 -6.71 -4.98 20.61
N GLU A 59 -6.05 -3.84 20.83
CA GLU A 59 -6.40 -2.55 20.21
C GLU A 59 -5.64 -2.29 18.89
N GLY A 60 -4.74 -3.18 18.48
CA GLY A 60 -3.91 -3.02 17.28
C GLY A 60 -4.71 -2.91 15.98
N ILE A 61 -5.90 -3.52 15.90
CA ILE A 61 -6.77 -3.33 14.72
C ILE A 61 -7.22 -1.87 14.61
N GLU A 62 -7.56 -1.24 15.73
CA GLU A 62 -7.96 0.17 15.78
C GLU A 62 -6.75 1.04 15.42
N GLU A 63 -5.56 0.76 15.95
CA GLU A 63 -4.36 1.52 15.61
C GLU A 63 -3.97 1.44 14.11
N PHE A 64 -4.16 0.27 13.47
CA PHE A 64 -3.96 0.16 12.02
C PHE A 64 -5.00 0.96 11.23
N GLN A 65 -6.27 0.93 11.64
CA GLN A 65 -7.34 1.71 11.00
C GLN A 65 -7.08 3.21 11.16
N ASP A 66 -6.67 3.63 12.35
CA ASP A 66 -6.33 5.02 12.68
C ASP A 66 -5.13 5.55 11.91
N ARG A 67 -4.31 4.66 11.34
CA ARG A 67 -3.19 5.02 10.47
C ARG A 67 -3.53 4.85 8.99
N GLY A 68 -4.80 4.72 8.64
CA GLY A 68 -5.28 4.47 7.28
C GLY A 68 -4.74 3.17 6.67
N GLY A 69 -4.27 2.28 7.53
CA GLY A 69 -3.71 0.98 7.21
C GLY A 69 -4.77 -0.10 7.15
N SER A 70 -4.34 -1.29 6.74
CA SER A 70 -5.12 -2.51 6.90
C SER A 70 -4.27 -3.52 7.66
N PRO A 71 -4.73 -4.02 8.81
CA PRO A 71 -4.05 -5.10 9.50
C PRO A 71 -4.27 -6.45 8.79
N GLY A 72 -5.29 -6.55 7.91
CA GLY A 72 -5.62 -7.74 7.13
C GLY A 72 -5.22 -7.65 5.65
N GLY A 73 -5.03 -8.82 5.02
CA GLY A 73 -4.63 -8.97 3.62
C GLY A 73 -3.32 -9.78 3.48
N ALA A 74 -2.73 -9.79 2.28
CA ALA A 74 -1.48 -10.53 2.04
C ALA A 74 -0.30 -10.00 2.87
N ARG A 75 -0.24 -8.68 3.16
CA ARG A 75 0.76 -8.03 4.04
C ARG A 75 0.15 -6.81 4.77
N PRO A 76 0.27 -6.70 6.10
CA PRO A 76 -0.17 -5.54 6.86
C PRO A 76 0.60 -4.28 6.45
N LYS A 77 -0.06 -3.12 6.53
CA LYS A 77 0.54 -1.83 6.16
C LYS A 77 -0.15 -0.66 6.85
N ILE A 78 0.57 0.45 7.01
CA ILE A 78 0.08 1.71 7.58
C ILE A 78 0.55 2.90 6.76
N PHE A 79 -0.12 4.05 6.93
CA PHE A 79 0.46 5.34 6.60
C PHE A 79 1.18 5.95 7.79
N ALA A 80 2.35 6.56 7.52
CA ALA A 80 3.13 7.29 8.51
C ALA A 80 3.59 8.62 7.92
N ARG A 81 3.73 9.65 8.75
CA ARG A 81 4.40 10.89 8.37
C ARG A 81 5.84 10.81 8.90
N TYR A 82 6.83 11.17 8.10
CA TYR A 82 8.22 11.25 8.53
C TYR A 82 8.97 12.26 7.65
N GLU A 83 9.71 13.18 8.29
CA GLU A 83 10.44 14.27 7.62
C GLU A 83 9.55 15.08 6.63
N GLY A 84 8.31 15.37 7.03
CA GLY A 84 7.38 16.15 6.22
C GLY A 84 6.73 15.41 5.04
N LYS A 85 7.08 14.13 4.83
CA LYS A 85 6.52 13.26 3.78
C LYS A 85 5.55 12.23 4.33
N GLU A 86 4.61 11.80 3.50
CA GLU A 86 3.72 10.66 3.82
C GLU A 86 4.28 9.38 3.20
N TRP A 87 4.35 8.33 4.02
CA TRP A 87 4.93 7.04 3.69
C TRP A 87 3.88 5.95 3.84
N LEU A 88 3.94 4.95 2.97
CA LEU A 88 3.31 3.64 3.19
C LEU A 88 4.38 2.69 3.72
N VAL A 89 4.23 2.27 4.98
CA VAL A 89 5.14 1.32 5.63
C VAL A 89 4.48 -0.05 5.66
N LYS A 90 5.22 -1.08 5.24
CA LYS A 90 4.74 -2.46 5.19
C LYS A 90 5.38 -3.31 6.28
N PHE A 91 4.58 -4.22 6.81
CA PHE A 91 5.00 -5.20 7.80
C PHE A 91 4.97 -6.61 7.22
N ARG A 92 5.71 -7.50 7.88
CA ARG A 92 5.81 -8.91 7.54
C ARG A 92 4.44 -9.59 7.64
N ALA A 93 4.10 -10.45 6.69
CA ALA A 93 3.00 -11.40 6.85
C ALA A 93 3.47 -12.71 7.48
N LYS A 94 2.51 -13.54 7.95
CA LYS A 94 2.79 -14.79 8.66
C LYS A 94 3.77 -15.75 7.95
N ARG A 95 3.76 -15.79 6.62
CA ARG A 95 4.61 -16.69 5.81
C ARG A 95 5.85 -16.03 5.23
N ASP A 96 6.02 -14.73 5.46
CA ASP A 96 7.16 -14.00 4.96
C ASP A 96 8.41 -14.25 5.83
N PRO A 97 9.62 -14.21 5.26
CA PRO A 97 10.86 -14.29 6.03
C PRO A 97 11.05 -13.02 6.87
N GLN A 98 11.84 -13.12 7.95
CA GLN A 98 12.19 -11.97 8.81
C GLN A 98 12.84 -10.83 8.02
N SER A 99 13.57 -11.17 6.96
CA SER A 99 14.27 -10.24 6.07
C SER A 99 13.36 -9.52 5.08
N ILE A 100 12.05 -9.78 5.04
CA ILE A 100 11.21 -9.35 3.91
C ILE A 100 11.22 -7.84 3.65
N GLY A 101 11.32 -7.01 4.70
CA GLY A 101 11.42 -5.56 4.52
C GLY A 101 12.78 -5.13 3.93
N VAL A 102 13.86 -5.81 4.31
CA VAL A 102 15.19 -5.62 3.71
C VAL A 102 15.19 -6.08 2.25
N ASP A 103 14.54 -7.21 1.96
CA ASP A 103 14.46 -7.77 0.61
C ASP A 103 13.61 -6.87 -0.31
N GLU A 104 12.44 -6.40 0.15
CA GLU A 104 11.65 -5.39 -0.59
C GLU A 104 12.44 -4.10 -0.84
N TYR A 105 13.22 -3.64 0.15
CA TYR A 105 14.09 -2.48 -0.02
C TYR A 105 15.16 -2.70 -1.10
N ARG A 106 15.85 -3.85 -1.08
CA ARG A 106 16.85 -4.22 -2.10
C ARG A 106 16.24 -4.32 -3.49
N TYR A 107 15.08 -4.96 -3.63
CA TYR A 107 14.37 -5.00 -4.91
C TYR A 107 13.99 -3.60 -5.41
N SER A 108 13.63 -2.68 -4.49
CA SER A 108 13.31 -1.31 -4.87
C SER A 108 14.52 -0.54 -5.42
N LEU A 109 15.72 -0.80 -4.87
CA LEU A 109 16.96 -0.22 -5.38
C LEU A 109 17.31 -0.82 -6.74
N LEU A 110 17.23 -2.14 -6.88
CA LEU A 110 17.48 -2.82 -8.16
C LEU A 110 16.52 -2.35 -9.26
N ALA A 111 15.24 -2.14 -8.92
CA ALA A 111 14.25 -1.60 -9.86
C ALA A 111 14.66 -0.22 -10.37
N LYS A 112 15.16 0.67 -9.48
CA LYS A 112 15.68 2.00 -9.87
C LYS A 112 16.91 1.89 -10.78
N GLU A 113 17.85 1.02 -10.45
CA GLU A 113 19.03 0.74 -11.29
C GLU A 113 18.64 0.22 -12.69
N CYS A 114 17.55 -0.55 -12.76
CA CYS A 114 16.98 -1.04 -14.02
C CYS A 114 16.16 0.01 -14.79
N GLY A 115 16.03 1.25 -14.29
CA GLY A 115 15.29 2.33 -14.94
C GLY A 115 13.76 2.21 -14.80
N ILE A 116 13.27 1.54 -13.76
CA ILE A 116 11.85 1.55 -13.37
C ILE A 116 11.58 2.79 -12.52
N GLU A 117 10.53 3.53 -12.88
CA GLU A 117 10.05 4.67 -12.12
C GLU A 117 9.49 4.20 -10.77
N MET A 118 10.16 4.60 -9.70
CA MET A 118 9.81 4.23 -8.33
C MET A 118 9.79 5.48 -7.45
N PRO A 119 8.82 5.61 -6.52
CA PRO A 119 8.86 6.65 -5.50
C PRO A 119 10.12 6.54 -4.62
N GLU A 120 10.31 7.52 -3.74
CA GLU A 120 11.35 7.40 -2.72
C GLU A 120 11.09 6.18 -1.83
N THR A 121 12.15 5.44 -1.51
CA THR A 121 12.08 4.23 -0.69
C THR A 121 13.07 4.32 0.45
N ARG A 122 12.67 3.81 1.61
CA ARG A 122 13.47 3.84 2.83
C ARG A 122 13.30 2.54 3.60
N LEU A 123 14.37 2.12 4.27
CA LEU A 123 14.32 1.05 5.26
C LEU A 123 14.27 1.71 6.65
N PHE A 124 13.10 1.68 7.29
CA PHE A 124 12.91 2.23 8.63
C PHE A 124 13.44 1.23 9.67
N GLU A 125 14.19 1.75 10.66
CA GLU A 125 14.77 0.96 11.76
C GLU A 125 15.58 -0.26 11.26
N ASP A 126 16.17 -0.16 10.07
CA ASP A 126 16.89 -1.25 9.38
C ASP A 126 16.04 -2.53 9.15
N LYS A 127 14.71 -2.44 9.23
CA LYS A 127 13.79 -3.59 9.16
C LYS A 127 12.59 -3.39 8.24
N TYR A 128 11.94 -2.22 8.30
CA TYR A 128 10.61 -2.03 7.72
C TYR A 128 10.68 -1.29 6.38
N PHE A 129 10.19 -1.91 5.31
CA PHE A 129 10.15 -1.27 4.00
C PHE A 129 9.08 -0.16 3.98
N GLY A 130 9.52 1.04 3.64
CA GLY A 130 8.66 2.18 3.40
C GLY A 130 8.82 2.74 1.99
N VAL A 131 7.71 3.18 1.42
CA VAL A 131 7.67 3.88 0.13
C VAL A 131 6.89 5.17 0.27
N GLU A 132 7.43 6.27 -0.25
CA GLU A 132 6.75 7.56 -0.26
C GLU A 132 5.46 7.47 -1.08
N ARG A 133 4.41 8.10 -0.57
CA ARG A 133 3.11 8.17 -1.24
C ARG A 133 3.20 9.07 -2.47
N PHE A 134 3.18 8.46 -3.66
CA PHE A 134 3.14 9.18 -4.93
C PHE A 134 1.82 9.92 -5.20
N ASP A 135 0.77 9.66 -4.39
CA ASP A 135 -0.54 10.29 -4.51
C ASP A 135 -0.71 11.53 -3.61
N ARG A 136 0.40 12.05 -3.08
CA ARG A 136 0.48 13.23 -2.22
C ARG A 136 1.50 14.22 -2.79
N THR A 137 1.08 15.47 -2.95
CA THR A 137 1.95 16.57 -3.41
C THR A 137 1.72 17.83 -2.56
N PRO A 138 2.63 18.82 -2.59
CA PRO A 138 2.38 20.11 -1.94
C PRO A 138 1.12 20.83 -2.44
N GLN A 139 0.65 20.51 -3.65
CA GLN A 139 -0.54 21.08 -4.26
C GLN A 139 -1.84 20.32 -3.93
N GLY A 140 -1.75 19.15 -3.29
CA GLY A 140 -2.90 18.36 -2.87
C GLY A 140 -2.76 16.87 -3.16
N LYS A 141 -3.90 16.20 -3.36
CA LYS A 141 -3.97 14.75 -3.60
C LYS A 141 -4.13 14.46 -5.08
N LEU A 142 -3.43 13.45 -5.58
CA LEU A 142 -3.60 12.97 -6.94
C LEU A 142 -4.63 11.84 -6.95
N HIS A 143 -5.55 11.85 -7.91
CA HIS A 143 -6.48 10.74 -8.07
C HIS A 143 -5.73 9.50 -8.58
N VAL A 144 -6.01 8.34 -7.98
CA VAL A 144 -5.36 7.07 -8.31
C VAL A 144 -6.40 5.97 -8.36
N VAL A 145 -6.33 5.15 -9.40
CA VAL A 145 -7.13 3.94 -9.56
C VAL A 145 -6.20 2.78 -9.93
N SER A 146 -6.48 1.58 -9.43
CA SER A 146 -5.76 0.37 -9.86
C SER A 146 -6.29 -0.12 -11.22
N VAL A 147 -5.52 -0.91 -11.96
CA VAL A 147 -6.01 -1.52 -13.22
C VAL A 147 -7.29 -2.33 -12.96
N ALA A 148 -7.32 -3.13 -11.90
CA ALA A 148 -8.52 -3.90 -11.53
C ALA A 148 -9.73 -3.02 -11.26
N GLY A 149 -9.55 -1.94 -10.49
CA GLY A 149 -10.63 -0.99 -10.21
C GLY A 149 -11.11 -0.25 -11.45
N LEU A 150 -10.21 0.05 -12.39
CA LEU A 150 -10.54 0.75 -13.62
C LEU A 150 -11.37 -0.10 -14.60
N ILE A 151 -11.03 -1.39 -14.74
CA ILE A 151 -11.71 -2.29 -15.68
C ILE A 151 -12.81 -3.14 -15.03
N GLY A 152 -13.06 -2.94 -13.73
CA GLY A 152 -14.08 -3.70 -12.99
C GLY A 152 -13.74 -5.18 -12.78
N ALA A 153 -12.45 -5.54 -12.74
CA ALA A 153 -12.03 -6.92 -12.52
C ALA A 153 -12.12 -7.31 -11.03
N ASP A 154 -12.50 -8.55 -10.75
CA ASP A 154 -12.47 -9.08 -9.37
C ASP A 154 -11.02 -9.32 -8.94
N TYR A 155 -10.55 -8.47 -8.02
CA TYR A 155 -9.19 -8.50 -7.48
C TYR A 155 -8.89 -9.75 -6.64
N ARG A 156 -9.90 -10.57 -6.32
CA ARG A 156 -9.74 -11.84 -5.59
C ARG A 156 -9.45 -13.01 -6.52
N LEU A 157 -9.63 -12.83 -7.83
CA LEU A 157 -9.35 -13.82 -8.85
C LEU A 157 -8.14 -13.37 -9.69
N PRO A 158 -7.26 -14.29 -10.11
CA PRO A 158 -6.16 -13.97 -11.03
C PRO A 158 -6.71 -13.72 -12.45
N SER A 159 -7.42 -12.61 -12.62
CA SER A 159 -8.20 -12.27 -13.82
C SER A 159 -7.52 -11.26 -14.74
N ILE A 160 -6.35 -10.76 -14.35
CA ILE A 160 -5.58 -9.75 -15.08
C ILE A 160 -4.22 -10.33 -15.45
N ASP A 161 -3.88 -10.23 -16.72
CA ASP A 161 -2.55 -10.52 -17.25
C ASP A 161 -1.92 -9.25 -17.88
N TYR A 162 -0.69 -9.37 -18.40
CA TYR A 162 -0.02 -8.25 -19.04
C TYR A 162 -0.75 -7.75 -20.28
N LYS A 163 -1.49 -8.58 -21.02
CA LYS A 163 -2.26 -8.13 -22.20
C LYS A 163 -3.30 -7.09 -21.79
N HIS A 164 -4.00 -7.31 -20.68
CA HIS A 164 -4.94 -6.34 -20.13
C HIS A 164 -4.24 -5.03 -19.75
N ILE A 165 -3.08 -5.12 -19.07
CA ILE A 165 -2.33 -3.93 -18.63
C ILE A 165 -1.84 -3.11 -19.84
N PHE A 166 -1.31 -3.76 -20.88
CA PHE A 166 -0.89 -3.10 -22.11
C PHE A 166 -2.06 -2.44 -22.85
N GLN A 167 -3.21 -3.10 -22.94
CA GLN A 167 -4.41 -2.53 -23.57
C GLN A 167 -4.90 -1.29 -22.84
N VAL A 168 -5.00 -1.34 -21.50
CA VAL A 168 -5.39 -0.19 -20.67
C VAL A 168 -4.39 0.96 -20.84
N CYS A 169 -3.09 0.67 -20.77
CA CYS A 169 -2.05 1.69 -20.95
C CYS A 169 -2.14 2.37 -22.32
N ALA A 170 -2.33 1.59 -23.40
CA ALA A 170 -2.44 2.11 -24.75
C ALA A 170 -3.65 3.03 -24.94
N VAL A 171 -4.81 2.63 -24.40
CA VAL A 171 -6.06 3.39 -24.50
C VAL A 171 -6.02 4.68 -23.68
N LEU A 172 -5.40 4.68 -22.51
CA LEU A 172 -5.38 5.87 -21.64
C LEU A 172 -4.31 6.90 -22.03
N THR A 173 -3.13 6.42 -22.40
CA THR A 173 -1.96 7.29 -22.55
C THR A 173 -1.70 7.69 -23.99
N HIS A 174 -2.20 6.89 -24.95
CA HIS A 174 -1.87 7.00 -26.37
C HIS A 174 -0.35 7.13 -26.62
N SER A 175 0.47 6.49 -25.78
CA SER A 175 1.91 6.70 -25.75
C SER A 175 2.67 5.37 -25.77
N VAL A 176 3.50 5.19 -26.80
CA VAL A 176 4.41 4.03 -26.90
C VAL A 176 5.46 4.06 -25.80
N ALA A 177 5.88 5.25 -25.34
CA ALA A 177 6.84 5.38 -24.24
C ALA A 177 6.29 4.78 -22.93
N GLU A 178 5.00 4.96 -22.65
CA GLU A 178 4.35 4.37 -21.47
C GLU A 178 4.23 2.84 -21.58
N LEU A 179 3.99 2.31 -22.79
CA LEU A 179 4.02 0.86 -23.04
C LEU A 179 5.41 0.27 -22.76
N TRP A 180 6.48 0.98 -23.08
CA TRP A 180 7.84 0.54 -22.74
C TRP A 180 8.08 0.49 -21.23
N LYS A 181 7.46 1.36 -20.44
CA LYS A 181 7.53 1.28 -18.97
C LYS A 181 6.85 0.02 -18.45
N VAL A 182 5.66 -0.30 -18.98
CA VAL A 182 4.94 -1.55 -18.65
C VAL A 182 5.78 -2.77 -19.03
N TYR A 183 6.38 -2.77 -20.22
CA TYR A 183 7.26 -3.85 -20.67
C TYR A 183 8.48 -4.03 -19.78
N ARG A 184 9.14 -2.94 -19.38
CA ARG A 184 10.29 -2.98 -18.47
C ARG A 184 9.90 -3.59 -17.13
N LEU A 185 8.76 -3.18 -16.57
CA LEU A 185 8.23 -3.74 -15.32
C LEU A 185 7.90 -5.24 -15.46
N MET A 186 7.32 -5.64 -16.59
CA MET A 186 7.06 -7.05 -16.91
C MET A 186 8.34 -7.88 -16.92
N ALA A 187 9.34 -7.43 -17.67
CA ALA A 187 10.61 -8.13 -17.79
C ALA A 187 11.34 -8.21 -16.44
N PHE A 188 11.33 -7.12 -15.67
CA PHE A 188 11.91 -7.09 -14.32
C PHE A 188 11.24 -8.12 -13.41
N ASN A 189 9.92 -8.10 -13.29
CA ASN A 189 9.17 -9.04 -12.45
C ASN A 189 9.44 -10.50 -12.85
N TYR A 190 9.51 -10.80 -14.15
CA TYR A 190 9.83 -12.14 -14.60
C TYR A 190 11.24 -12.60 -14.20
N LEU A 191 12.22 -11.70 -14.24
CA LEU A 191 13.62 -12.01 -13.96
C LEU A 191 13.91 -12.18 -12.46
N ILE A 192 13.21 -11.47 -11.60
CA ILE A 192 13.47 -11.51 -10.14
C ILE A 192 12.70 -12.61 -9.39
N GLY A 193 11.70 -13.23 -10.04
CA GLY A 193 10.83 -14.25 -9.45
C GLY A 193 9.73 -13.67 -8.58
#